data_AF-A0A2W5VHD9-F1
#
_entry.id   AF-A0A2W5VHD9-F1
#
_cell.length_a   1.000
_cell.length_b   1.000
_cell.length_c   1.000
_cell.angle_alpha   90.00
_cell.angle_beta   90.00
_cell.angle_gamma   90.00
#
_symmetry.space_group_name_H-M   'P 1'
#
loop_
_entity.id
_entity.type
_entity.pdbx_description
1 polymer ?
#
loop_
_entity_poly.entity_id
_entity_poly.type
_entity_poly.pdbx_seq_one_letter_code
_entity_poly.pdbx_strand_id
1 'polypeptide(L)'
;MIDPNTEIARLYVYSPFEQKTFPYLRRYMDLVSPRLDAVLADPARRRRFMLAGLLLAYRAANHHGQVMTTTARADAFEDERLTAFPRLAGEEIQNAAHYLHLLGRVPWTLPFPGLGARLFRFVWRG
;
A
#
# COMPACT_ATOMS: atom_id res chain seq x y z
N MET A 1 21.15 -2.16 13.62
CA MET A 1 19.85 -1.61 13.19
C MET A 1 19.56 -2.17 11.80
N ILE A 2 18.36 -2.71 11.56
CA ILE A 2 17.93 -3.12 10.23
C ILE A 2 17.73 -1.85 9.40
N ASP A 3 18.21 -1.84 8.17
CA ASP A 3 17.96 -0.74 7.23
C ASP A 3 16.43 -0.59 6.98
N PRO A 4 15.84 0.60 7.17
CA PRO A 4 14.40 0.80 6.99
C PRO A 4 13.91 0.44 5.60
N ASN A 5 14.74 0.59 4.55
CA ASN A 5 14.34 0.21 3.20
C ASN A 5 14.24 -1.31 3.04
N THR A 6 15.17 -2.06 3.63
CA THR A 6 15.12 -3.54 3.70
C THR A 6 13.85 -4.00 4.41
N GLU A 7 13.48 -3.36 5.51
CA GLU A 7 12.25 -3.68 6.23
C GLU A 7 10.98 -3.36 5.41
N ILE A 8 10.95 -2.22 4.74
CA ILE A 8 9.84 -1.83 3.86
C ILE A 8 9.69 -2.83 2.70
N ALA A 9 10.80 -3.25 2.08
CA ALA A 9 10.77 -4.26 1.03
C ALA A 9 10.20 -5.59 1.56
N ARG A 10 10.62 -6.04 2.74
CA ARG A 10 10.10 -7.28 3.34
C ARG A 10 8.59 -7.21 3.58
N LEU A 11 8.11 -6.10 4.13
CA LEU A 11 6.72 -5.98 4.58
C LEU A 11 5.74 -5.69 3.44
N TYR A 12 6.08 -4.74 2.56
CA TYR A 12 5.12 -4.19 1.59
C TYR A 12 5.23 -4.81 0.19
N VAL A 13 6.20 -5.70 -0.04
CA VAL A 13 6.16 -6.61 -1.19
C VAL A 13 5.04 -7.64 -0.97
N TYR A 14 4.19 -7.79 -1.98
CA TYR A 14 3.19 -8.85 -1.98
C TYR A 14 3.86 -10.22 -2.16
N SER A 15 3.47 -11.19 -1.34
CA SER A 15 3.93 -12.57 -1.43
C SER A 15 3.50 -13.22 -2.76
N PRO A 16 4.19 -14.28 -3.21
CA PRO A 16 3.80 -15.02 -4.42
C PRO A 16 2.36 -15.54 -4.36
N PHE A 17 1.88 -15.90 -3.16
CA PHE A 17 0.50 -16.34 -2.94
C PHE A 17 -0.49 -15.20 -3.20
N GLU A 18 -0.30 -14.03 -2.58
CA GLU A 18 -1.14 -12.84 -2.82
C GLU A 18 -1.15 -12.45 -4.30
N GLN A 19 0.01 -12.49 -4.95
CA GLN A 19 0.15 -12.20 -6.39
C GLN A 19 -0.57 -13.22 -7.29
N LYS A 20 -0.63 -14.49 -6.88
CA LYS A 20 -1.37 -15.53 -7.61
C LYS A 20 -2.88 -15.37 -7.43
N THR A 21 -3.33 -15.05 -6.22
CA THR A 21 -4.74 -14.84 -5.89
C THR A 21 -5.29 -13.57 -6.54
N PHE A 22 -4.47 -12.52 -6.64
CA PHE A 22 -4.88 -11.22 -7.18
C PHE A 22 -3.97 -10.80 -8.36
N PRO A 23 -4.36 -11.09 -9.62
CA PRO A 23 -3.52 -10.84 -10.79
C PRO A 23 -3.08 -9.38 -10.98
N TYR A 24 -3.84 -8.42 -10.47
CA TYR A 24 -3.48 -7.01 -10.51
C TYR A 24 -2.31 -6.67 -9.56
N LEU A 25 -2.16 -7.39 -8.45
CA LEU A 25 -1.00 -7.25 -7.55
C LEU A 25 0.26 -7.78 -8.21
N ARG A 26 0.16 -8.92 -8.92
CA ARG A 26 1.27 -9.42 -9.74
C ARG A 26 1.72 -8.36 -10.74
N ARG A 27 0.79 -7.81 -11.53
CA ARG A 27 1.13 -6.77 -12.52
C ARG A 27 1.77 -5.54 -11.88
N TYR A 28 1.31 -5.14 -10.69
CA TYR A 28 1.95 -4.07 -9.93
C TYR A 28 3.38 -4.43 -9.53
N MET A 29 3.61 -5.65 -9.00
CA MET A 29 4.94 -6.11 -8.62
C MET A 29 5.87 -6.24 -9.82
N ASP A 30 5.41 -6.78 -10.96
CA ASP A 30 6.20 -6.88 -12.20
C ASP A 30 6.72 -5.49 -12.65
N LEU A 31 5.92 -4.44 -12.44
CA LEU A 31 6.29 -3.07 -12.76
C LEU A 31 7.22 -2.43 -11.73
N VAL A 32 7.16 -2.82 -10.46
CA VAL A 32 7.93 -2.17 -9.38
C VAL A 32 9.24 -2.89 -9.11
N SER A 33 9.27 -4.23 -9.15
CA SER A 33 10.42 -5.06 -8.78
C SER A 33 11.73 -4.64 -9.47
N PRO A 34 11.77 -4.35 -10.80
CA PRO A 34 13.02 -3.94 -11.46
C PRO A 34 13.57 -2.59 -11.01
N ARG A 35 12.77 -1.78 -10.32
CA ARG A 35 13.10 -0.41 -9.88
C ARG A 35 12.87 -0.23 -8.38
N LEU A 36 12.81 -1.32 -7.62
CA LEU A 36 12.45 -1.28 -6.21
C LEU A 36 13.43 -0.39 -5.42
N ASP A 37 14.74 -0.55 -5.64
CA ASP A 37 15.75 0.26 -4.97
C ASP A 37 15.56 1.76 -5.24
N ALA A 38 15.27 2.14 -6.48
CA ALA A 38 15.00 3.51 -6.86
C ALA A 38 13.67 4.04 -6.29
N VAL A 39 12.67 3.18 -6.11
CA VAL A 39 11.40 3.50 -5.45
C VAL A 39 11.63 3.74 -3.95
N LEU A 40 12.49 2.94 -3.31
CA LEU A 40 12.79 3.05 -1.87
C LEU A 40 13.75 4.20 -1.56
N ALA A 41 14.60 4.61 -2.51
CA ALA A 41 15.50 5.75 -2.34
C ALA A 41 14.77 7.10 -2.30
N ASP A 42 13.63 7.24 -2.99
CA ASP A 42 12.83 8.47 -3.02
C ASP A 42 11.73 8.41 -1.94
N PRO A 43 11.72 9.31 -0.93
CA PRO A 43 10.73 9.31 0.15
C PRO A 43 9.27 9.33 -0.32
N ALA A 44 8.96 10.05 -1.40
CA ALA A 44 7.59 10.15 -1.91
C ALA A 44 7.15 8.84 -2.57
N ARG A 45 8.04 8.22 -3.37
CA ARG A 45 7.78 6.91 -4.01
C ARG A 45 7.74 5.78 -2.99
N ARG A 46 8.61 5.82 -1.99
CA ARG A 46 8.64 4.86 -0.87
C ARG A 46 7.34 4.88 -0.10
N ARG A 47 6.85 6.08 0.28
CA ARG A 47 5.54 6.23 0.94
C ARG A 47 4.41 5.69 0.09
N ARG A 48 4.42 5.97 -1.21
CA ARG A 48 3.44 5.42 -2.17
C ARG A 48 3.46 3.90 -2.22
N PHE A 49 4.66 3.32 -2.24
CA PHE A 49 4.85 1.88 -2.25
C PHE A 49 4.28 1.23 -0.99
N MET A 50 4.53 1.82 0.18
CA MET A 50 3.95 1.37 1.43
C MET A 50 2.41 1.45 1.43
N LEU A 51 1.84 2.58 1.01
CA LEU A 51 0.38 2.74 0.88
C LEU A 51 -0.23 1.73 -0.10
N ALA A 52 0.46 1.45 -1.22
CA ALA A 52 0.04 0.43 -2.17
C ALA A 52 0.10 -0.98 -1.57
N GLY A 53 1.07 -1.28 -0.70
CA GLY A 53 1.18 -2.54 0.04
C GLY A 53 0.09 -2.76 1.09
N LEU A 54 -0.64 -1.71 1.49
CA LEU A 54 -1.78 -1.79 2.42
C LEU A 54 -3.13 -2.08 1.75
N LEU A 55 -3.16 -2.29 0.43
CA LEU A 55 -4.41 -2.45 -0.32
C LEU A 55 -5.22 -3.67 0.17
N LEU A 56 -4.57 -4.79 0.49
CA LEU A 56 -5.27 -5.98 0.98
C LEU A 56 -5.87 -5.75 2.38
N ALA A 57 -5.14 -5.06 3.26
CA ALA A 57 -5.64 -4.65 4.57
C ALA A 57 -6.87 -3.74 4.45
N TYR A 58 -6.81 -2.75 3.56
CA TYR A 58 -7.95 -1.90 3.23
C TYR A 58 -9.14 -2.72 2.74
N ARG A 59 -8.94 -3.64 1.79
CA ARG A 59 -10.04 -4.44 1.24
C ARG A 59 -10.70 -5.33 2.29
N ALA A 60 -9.90 -5.97 3.15
CA ALA A 60 -10.42 -6.80 4.20
C ALA A 60 -11.20 -6.00 5.24
N ALA A 61 -10.66 -4.85 5.68
CA ALA A 61 -11.36 -3.96 6.60
C ALA A 61 -12.73 -3.54 6.05
N ASN A 62 -12.81 -3.13 4.78
CA ASN A 62 -14.09 -2.78 4.16
C ASN A 62 -15.04 -3.97 4.03
N HIS A 63 -14.54 -5.14 3.62
CA HIS A 63 -15.36 -6.35 3.48
C HIS A 63 -15.97 -6.80 4.82
N HIS A 64 -15.23 -6.65 5.91
CA HIS A 64 -15.67 -7.05 7.26
C HIS A 64 -16.38 -5.93 8.03
N GLY A 65 -16.58 -4.74 7.43
CA GLY A 65 -17.16 -3.58 8.12
C GLY A 65 -16.31 -3.07 9.29
N GLN A 66 -15.00 -3.33 9.25
CA GLN A 66 -14.04 -2.93 10.28
C GLN A 66 -13.36 -1.60 9.94
N VAL A 67 -12.92 -0.88 10.98
CA VAL A 67 -12.17 0.37 10.81
C VAL A 67 -10.72 0.04 10.44
N MET A 68 -10.29 0.44 9.24
CA MET A 68 -8.88 0.38 8.84
C MET A 68 -8.08 1.45 9.59
N THR A 69 -7.34 1.07 10.62
CA THR A 69 -6.47 2.00 11.36
C THR A 69 -5.13 1.35 11.69
N THR A 70 -4.09 2.17 11.78
CA THR A 70 -2.75 1.75 12.21
C THR A 70 -2.57 1.75 13.73
N THR A 71 -3.58 2.19 14.49
CA THR A 71 -3.52 2.33 15.95
C THR A 71 -4.39 1.34 16.73
N ALA A 72 -5.48 0.82 16.15
CA ALA A 72 -6.31 -0.16 16.85
C ALA A 72 -5.69 -1.56 16.75
N ARG A 73 -5.23 -2.07 17.89
CA ARG A 73 -5.06 -3.50 18.11
C ARG A 73 -6.45 -4.10 18.36
N ALA A 74 -7.15 -4.50 17.31
CA ALA A 74 -8.45 -5.16 17.45
C ALA A 74 -8.41 -6.54 16.75
N ASP A 75 -7.96 -7.53 17.52
CA ASP A 75 -8.42 -8.92 17.68
C ASP A 75 -8.74 -9.82 16.46
N ALA A 76 -8.53 -9.43 15.21
CA ALA A 76 -8.70 -10.36 14.08
C ALA A 76 -7.87 -10.05 12.83
N PHE A 77 -7.37 -8.82 12.69
CA PHE A 77 -6.68 -8.36 11.48
C PHE A 77 -5.30 -7.78 11.81
N GLU A 78 -4.44 -8.59 12.43
CA GLU A 78 -3.03 -8.24 12.64
C GLU A 78 -2.27 -8.35 11.32
N ASP A 79 -2.44 -7.34 10.46
CA ASP A 79 -1.56 -7.15 9.32
C ASP A 79 -0.29 -6.43 9.82
N GLU A 80 0.83 -7.16 9.84
CA GLU A 80 2.15 -6.64 10.21
C GLU A 80 2.49 -5.33 9.46
N ARG A 81 1.97 -5.18 8.23
CA ARG A 81 2.13 -3.96 7.41
C ARG A 81 1.43 -2.75 8.02
N LEU A 82 0.26 -2.92 8.63
CA LEU A 82 -0.48 -1.82 9.28
C LEU A 82 0.26 -1.36 10.54
N THR A 83 0.69 -2.29 11.38
CA THR A 83 1.41 -1.95 12.62
C THR A 83 2.76 -1.29 12.35
N ALA A 84 3.46 -1.71 11.29
CA ALA A 84 4.75 -1.12 10.94
C ALA A 84 4.65 0.26 10.25
N PHE A 85 3.50 0.60 9.67
CA PHE A 85 3.34 1.78 8.84
C PHE A 85 3.67 3.10 9.56
N PRO A 86 3.15 3.39 10.78
CA PRO A 86 3.43 4.65 11.46
C PRO A 86 4.91 4.88 11.72
N ARG A 87 5.61 3.81 12.12
CA ARG A 87 7.05 3.87 12.41
C ARG A 87 7.88 4.11 11.14
N LEU A 88 7.48 3.53 10.02
CA LEU A 88 8.24 3.60 8.76
C LEU A 88 7.88 4.82 7.90
N ALA A 89 6.62 5.26 7.90
CA ALA A 89 6.11 6.38 7.11
C ALA A 89 6.11 7.71 7.90
N GLY A 90 6.14 7.66 9.24
CA GLY A 90 6.03 8.84 10.10
C GLY A 90 4.62 9.42 10.17
N GLU A 91 3.59 8.67 9.77
CA GLU A 91 2.20 9.09 9.81
C GLU A 91 1.26 7.90 10.06
N GLU A 92 0.07 8.17 10.60
CA GLU A 92 -0.92 7.14 10.91
C GLU A 92 -2.09 7.14 9.93
N ILE A 93 -2.71 5.98 9.74
CA ILE A 93 -3.99 5.87 9.06
C ILE A 93 -5.07 5.73 10.13
N GLN A 94 -6.05 6.62 10.09
CA GLN A 94 -7.09 6.71 11.13
C GLN A 94 -8.34 5.90 10.78
N ASN A 95 -8.62 5.77 9.49
CA ASN A 95 -9.76 5.06 8.93
C ASN A 95 -9.54 4.85 7.41
N ALA A 96 -10.44 4.11 6.78
CA ALA A 96 -10.43 3.85 5.35
C ALA A 96 -10.45 5.13 4.50
N ALA A 97 -11.23 6.15 4.90
CA ALA A 97 -11.29 7.42 4.18
C ALA A 97 -9.95 8.18 4.24
N HIS A 98 -9.30 8.17 5.40
CA HIS A 98 -7.97 8.76 5.58
C HIS A 98 -6.95 8.05 4.68
N TYR A 99 -6.95 6.72 4.62
CA TYR A 99 -6.10 5.96 3.70
C TYR A 99 -6.28 6.38 2.23
N LEU A 100 -7.53 6.46 1.75
CA LEU A 100 -7.82 6.87 0.38
C LEU A 100 -7.34 8.29 0.08
N HIS A 101 -7.49 9.19 1.05
CA HIS A 101 -7.00 10.56 0.95
C HIS A 101 -5.46 10.61 0.83
N LEU A 102 -4.74 9.84 1.65
CA LEU A 102 -3.27 9.72 1.56
C LEU A 102 -2.84 9.14 0.21
N LEU A 103 -3.55 8.13 -0.30
CA LEU A 103 -3.28 7.53 -1.61
C LEU A 103 -3.50 8.54 -2.76
N GLY A 104 -4.51 9.42 -2.64
CA GLY A 104 -4.83 10.46 -3.62
C GLY A 104 -3.86 11.65 -3.63
N ARG A 105 -3.16 11.91 -2.52
CA ARG A 105 -2.19 13.03 -2.38
C ARG A 105 -0.80 12.74 -2.93
N VAL A 106 -0.52 11.51 -3.37
CA VAL A 106 0.77 11.20 -3.95
C VAL A 106 0.84 11.74 -5.38
N PRO A 107 1.77 12.64 -5.73
CA PRO A 107 1.87 13.15 -7.10
C PRO A 107 2.08 11.97 -8.07
N TRP A 108 1.11 11.79 -8.95
CA TRP A 108 1.20 10.85 -10.06
C TRP A 108 2.02 11.52 -11.18
N THR A 109 3.34 11.53 -11.05
CA THR A 109 4.21 11.75 -12.21
C THR A 109 4.19 10.48 -13.06
N LEU A 110 3.10 10.27 -13.78
CA LEU A 110 3.05 9.26 -14.83
C LEU A 110 3.47 9.92 -16.16
N PRO A 111 4.57 9.49 -16.80
CA PRO A 111 4.65 9.49 -18.24
C PRO A 111 3.85 8.27 -18.75
N PHE A 112 2.51 8.28 -18.62
CA PHE A 112 1.68 7.16 -19.12
C PHE A 112 0.42 7.70 -19.81
N PRO A 113 0.35 7.66 -21.15
CA PRO A 113 -0.89 7.87 -21.86
C PRO A 113 -1.84 6.70 -21.53
N GLY A 114 -3.02 6.99 -20.97
CA GLY A 114 -4.18 6.09 -20.98
C GLY A 114 -4.50 5.27 -19.71
N LEU A 115 -3.70 5.29 -18.64
CA LEU A 115 -3.94 4.44 -17.44
C LEU A 115 -4.40 5.19 -16.18
N GLY A 116 -4.26 6.51 -16.13
CA GLY A 116 -4.61 7.32 -14.95
C GLY A 116 -6.09 7.23 -14.53
N ALA A 117 -7.00 6.99 -15.47
CA ALA A 117 -8.44 6.96 -15.20
C ALA A 117 -8.95 5.62 -14.63
N ARG A 118 -8.27 4.50 -14.87
CA ARG A 118 -8.78 3.18 -14.48
C ARG A 118 -8.59 2.88 -13.00
N LEU A 119 -7.45 3.25 -12.40
CA LEU A 119 -7.19 3.00 -10.98
C LEU A 119 -8.09 3.85 -10.06
N PHE A 120 -8.40 5.10 -10.43
CA PHE A 120 -9.36 5.94 -9.70
C PHE A 120 -10.79 5.38 -9.74
N ARG A 121 -11.20 4.81 -10.88
CA ARG A 121 -12.53 4.20 -11.03
C ARG A 121 -12.72 2.94 -10.16
N PHE A 122 -11.62 2.25 -9.82
CA PHE A 122 -11.66 1.07 -8.95
C PHE A 122 -11.80 1.42 -7.45
N VAL A 123 -11.21 2.54 -7.02
CA VAL A 123 -11.30 3.01 -5.62
C VAL A 123 -12.67 3.64 -5.32
N TRP A 124 -13.35 4.20 -6.32
CA TRP A 124 -14.61 4.94 -6.12
C TRP A 124 -15.89 4.10 -6.34
N ARG A 125 -15.81 2.89 -6.90
CA ARG A 125 -16.99 2.04 -7.23
C ARG A 125 -17.02 0.68 -6.50
N GLY A 126 -16.20 0.50 -5.47
CA GLY A 126 -16.24 -0.66 -4.58
C GLY A 126 -16.99 -0.33 -3.30
#